data_AF-A0A6A4FXH5-F1
#
_entry.id   AF-A0A6A4FXH5-F1
#
_cell.length_a   1.000
_cell.length_b   1.000
_cell.length_c   1.000
_cell.angle_alpha   90.00
_cell.angle_beta   90.00
_cell.angle_gamma   90.00
#
_symmetry.space_group_name_H-M   'P 1'
#
loop_
_entity.id
_entity.type
_entity.pdbx_description
1 polymer ?
#
loop_
_entity_poly.entity_id
_entity_poly.type
_entity_poly.pdbx_seq_one_letter_code
_entity_poly.pdbx_strand_id
1 'polypeptide(L)'
;MATDTFQGWLRDVDASMRAQQRHILILVDNASSHCDDGVTLTNVCVAKLPANTTSKLQPLDQGIIYCINRDVLRKKMEFAVDAVDEGVGNPCKVGALKAIEWCEWRQLPAKSIENCWLHSTLVAKTDMNFILH
;
A
#
# COMPACT_ATOMS: atom_id res chain seq x y z
N MET A 1 -9.09 -5.40 8.34
CA MET A 1 -8.09 -5.87 9.33
C MET A 1 -8.67 -5.67 10.71
N ALA A 2 -8.54 -6.65 11.61
CA ALA A 2 -8.95 -6.51 13.00
C ALA A 2 -7.86 -5.74 13.80
N THR A 3 -8.25 -5.13 14.92
CA THR A 3 -7.35 -4.27 15.72
C THR A 3 -6.11 -5.04 16.21
N ASP A 4 -6.30 -6.26 16.70
CA ASP A 4 -5.22 -7.14 17.15
C ASP A 4 -4.18 -7.42 16.06
N THR A 5 -4.66 -7.65 14.83
CA THR A 5 -3.83 -7.88 13.65
C THR A 5 -3.04 -6.61 13.29
N PHE A 6 -3.68 -5.44 13.32
CA PHE A 6 -3.02 -4.16 13.07
C PHE A 6 -1.94 -3.86 14.12
N GLN A 7 -2.25 -4.06 15.39
CA GLN A 7 -1.31 -3.86 16.48
C GLN A 7 -0.14 -4.83 16.44
N GLY A 8 -0.39 -6.10 16.06
CA GLY A 8 0.68 -7.07 15.80
C GLY A 8 1.63 -6.56 14.72
N TRP A 9 1.07 -6.17 13.57
CA TRP A 9 1.84 -5.60 12.47
C TRP A 9 2.62 -4.33 12.86
N LEU A 10 2.03 -3.42 13.64
CA LEU A 10 2.73 -2.22 14.12
C LEU A 10 3.96 -2.54 14.96
N ARG A 11 3.88 -3.55 15.84
CA ARG A 11 5.02 -3.99 16.65
C ARG A 11 6.16 -4.54 15.78
N ASP A 12 5.82 -5.30 14.75
CA ASP A 12 6.80 -5.86 13.81
C ASP A 12 7.48 -4.75 13.00
N VAL A 13 6.72 -3.78 12.51
CA VAL A 13 7.25 -2.61 11.79
C VAL A 13 8.15 -1.79 12.71
N ASP A 14 7.72 -1.49 13.93
CA ASP A 14 8.51 -0.71 14.90
C ASP A 14 9.82 -1.42 15.27
N ALA A 15 9.79 -2.73 15.48
CA ALA A 15 10.98 -3.54 15.71
C ALA A 15 11.94 -3.49 14.52
N SER A 16 11.42 -3.59 13.29
CA SER A 16 12.21 -3.48 12.06
C SER A 16 12.84 -2.09 11.89
N MET A 17 12.08 -1.02 12.18
CA MET A 17 12.58 0.35 12.12
C MET A 17 13.64 0.62 13.19
N ARG A 18 13.47 0.09 14.41
CA ARG A 18 14.52 0.09 15.44
C ARG A 18 15.80 -0.59 14.95
N ALA A 19 15.70 -1.79 14.38
CA ALA A 19 16.86 -2.52 13.88
C ALA A 19 17.61 -1.74 12.77
N GLN A 20 16.87 -0.97 11.96
CA GLN A 20 17.44 -0.11 10.92
C GLN A 20 17.86 1.28 11.42
N GLN A 21 17.67 1.60 12.72
CA GLN A 21 17.89 2.93 13.30
C GLN A 21 17.13 4.04 12.56
N ARG A 22 15.90 3.75 12.13
CA ARG A 22 15.02 4.67 11.39
C ARG A 22 13.84 5.09 12.24
N HIS A 23 13.41 6.34 12.09
CA HIS A 23 12.12 6.82 12.60
C HIS A 23 11.19 7.12 11.43
N ILE A 24 9.96 6.62 11.49
CA ILE A 24 8.98 6.80 10.40
C ILE A 24 7.63 7.27 10.95
N LEU A 25 6.88 7.93 10.06
CA LEU A 25 5.47 8.25 10.24
C LEU A 25 4.64 7.33 9.34
N ILE A 26 3.65 6.65 9.91
CA ILE A 26 2.66 5.87 9.16
C ILE A 26 1.35 6.66 9.14
N LEU A 27 0.92 7.01 7.94
CA LEU A 27 -0.38 7.64 7.70
C LEU A 27 -1.42 6.58 7.39
N VAL A 28 -2.49 6.54 8.19
CA VAL A 28 -3.61 5.60 8.02
C VAL A 28 -4.92 6.34 7.88
N ASP A 29 -5.91 5.70 7.27
CA ASP A 29 -7.28 6.23 7.30
C ASP A 29 -7.86 6.21 8.72
N ASN A 30 -9.01 6.87 8.92
CA ASN A 30 -9.67 6.93 10.22
C ASN A 30 -10.54 5.69 10.54
N ALA A 31 -10.18 4.50 10.03
CA ALA A 31 -10.90 3.27 10.39
C ALA A 31 -10.75 2.95 11.88
N SER A 32 -11.83 2.46 12.50
CA SER A 32 -11.85 2.11 13.92
C SER A 32 -10.87 1.01 14.30
N SER A 33 -10.53 0.12 13.36
CA SER A 33 -9.55 -0.95 13.55
C SER A 33 -8.10 -0.49 13.50
N HIS A 34 -7.82 0.72 12.98
CA HIS A 34 -6.50 1.32 13.02
C HIS A 34 -6.25 1.97 14.38
N CYS A 35 -6.24 1.15 15.44
CA CYS A 35 -6.07 1.60 16.81
C CYS A 35 -4.72 1.12 17.37
N ASP A 36 -3.89 2.07 17.80
CA ASP A 36 -2.60 1.86 18.45
C ASP A 36 -2.67 1.94 19.99
N ASP A 37 -3.87 2.11 20.56
CA ASP A 37 -4.07 2.12 22.02
C ASP A 37 -3.50 0.85 22.67
N GLY A 38 -2.68 1.05 23.71
CA GLY A 38 -2.02 -0.05 24.41
C GLY A 38 -0.81 -0.65 23.68
N VAL A 39 -0.38 -0.07 22.56
CA VAL A 39 0.87 -0.42 21.88
C VAL A 39 1.93 0.65 22.16
N THR A 40 3.05 0.25 22.75
CA THR A 40 4.20 1.14 22.91
C THR A 40 5.09 1.07 21.67
N LEU A 41 5.14 2.16 20.91
CA LEU A 41 6.00 2.33 19.73
C LEU A 41 7.14 3.31 20.04
N THR A 42 8.31 3.10 19.46
CA THR A 42 9.53 3.90 19.73
C THR A 42 10.10 4.56 18.48
N ASN A 43 9.90 3.92 17.33
CA ASN A 43 10.45 4.30 16.03
C ASN A 43 9.36 4.53 14.98
N VAL A 44 8.12 4.12 15.28
CA VAL A 44 6.94 4.38 14.47
C VAL A 44 6.03 5.38 15.18
N CYS A 45 5.68 6.46 14.49
CA CYS A 45 4.56 7.31 14.84
C CYS A 45 3.38 6.98 13.91
N VAL A 46 2.18 6.83 14.45
CA VAL A 46 0.96 6.61 13.66
C VAL A 46 0.14 7.89 13.66
N ALA A 47 -0.30 8.35 12.50
CA ALA A 47 -1.22 9.47 12.37
C ALA A 47 -2.40 9.11 11.49
N LYS A 48 -3.60 9.46 11.96
CA LYS A 48 -4.86 9.22 11.25
C LYS A 48 -5.21 10.41 10.38
N LEU A 49 -5.57 10.16 9.14
CA LEU A 49 -6.12 11.18 8.25
C LEU A 49 -7.51 11.61 8.71
N PRO A 50 -7.94 12.87 8.48
CA PRO A 50 -9.29 13.30 8.78
C PRO A 50 -10.35 12.44 8.07
N ALA A 51 -11.52 12.28 8.70
CA ALA A 51 -12.61 11.52 8.10
C ALA A 51 -12.98 12.04 6.69
N ASN A 52 -13.31 11.14 5.77
CA ASN A 52 -13.70 11.44 4.39
C ASN A 52 -12.65 12.19 3.55
N THR A 53 -11.37 12.13 3.93
CA THR A 53 -10.27 12.75 3.18
C THR A 53 -9.37 11.76 2.46
N THR A 54 -9.59 10.46 2.63
CA THR A 54 -8.78 9.36 2.07
C THR A 54 -8.47 9.56 0.59
N SER A 55 -9.50 9.79 -0.23
CA SER A 55 -9.36 9.99 -1.68
C SER A 55 -8.57 11.25 -2.07
N LYS A 56 -8.39 12.20 -1.16
CA LYS A 56 -7.66 13.46 -1.39
C LYS A 56 -6.26 13.43 -0.79
N LEU A 57 -6.11 12.90 0.41
CA LEU A 57 -4.88 12.98 1.19
C LEU A 57 -4.06 11.69 1.17
N GLN A 58 -4.64 10.54 0.86
CA GLN A 58 -3.89 9.30 0.90
C GLN A 58 -3.17 9.05 -0.44
N PRO A 59 -1.82 9.01 -0.47
CA PRO A 59 -1.08 8.78 -1.72
C PRO A 59 -1.42 7.46 -2.39
N LEU A 60 -1.82 6.45 -1.61
CA LEU A 60 -2.29 5.16 -2.14
C LEU A 60 -3.49 5.33 -3.08
N ASP A 61 -4.44 6.19 -2.69
CA ASP A 61 -5.62 6.52 -3.49
C ASP A 61 -5.32 7.53 -4.61
N GLN A 62 -4.20 8.25 -4.53
CA GLN A 62 -3.77 9.22 -5.55
C GLN A 62 -3.08 8.59 -6.77
N GLY A 63 -3.22 7.28 -6.96
CA GLY A 63 -2.82 6.60 -8.19
C GLY A 63 -2.00 5.34 -7.99
N ILE A 64 -1.42 5.10 -6.82
CA ILE A 64 -0.60 3.90 -6.56
C ILE A 64 -1.47 2.63 -6.69
N ILE A 65 -2.63 2.59 -6.02
CA ILE A 65 -3.57 1.45 -6.11
C ILE A 65 -4.05 1.27 -7.56
N TYR A 66 -4.33 2.36 -8.26
CA TYR A 66 -4.74 2.31 -9.67
C TYR A 66 -3.67 1.66 -10.55
N CYS A 67 -2.41 2.07 -10.41
CA CYS A 67 -1.32 1.51 -11.20
C CYS A 67 -1.13 0.01 -10.93
N ILE A 68 -1.18 -0.42 -9.66
CA ILE A 68 -1.09 -1.84 -9.29
C ILE A 68 -2.26 -2.62 -9.89
N ASN A 69 -3.49 -2.15 -9.70
CA ASN A 69 -4.68 -2.83 -10.20
C ASN A 69 -4.69 -2.95 -11.73
N ARG A 70 -4.22 -1.91 -12.45
CA ARG A 70 -4.07 -1.96 -13.90
C ARG A 70 -3.11 -3.07 -14.33
N ASP A 71 -1.96 -3.18 -13.66
CA ASP A 71 -0.94 -4.16 -14.02
C ASP A 71 -1.37 -5.59 -13.64
N VAL A 72 -2.04 -5.76 -12.49
CA VAL A 72 -2.67 -7.03 -12.09
C VAL A 72 -3.76 -7.44 -13.10
N LEU A 73 -4.58 -6.49 -13.55
CA LEU A 73 -5.62 -6.77 -14.54
C LEU A 73 -5.02 -7.18 -15.89
N ARG A 74 -3.94 -6.53 -16.33
CA ARG A 74 -3.21 -6.94 -17.54
C ARG A 74 -2.75 -8.40 -17.44
N LYS A 75 -2.04 -8.75 -16.36
CA LYS A 75 -1.56 -10.12 -16.10
C LYS A 75 -2.70 -11.12 -16.04
N LYS A 76 -3.84 -10.74 -15.43
CA LYS A 76 -5.04 -11.57 -15.39
C LYS A 76 -5.60 -11.85 -16.79
N MET A 77 -5.59 -10.85 -17.68
CA MET A 77 -6.07 -11.02 -19.04
C MET A 77 -5.13 -11.87 -19.89
N GLU A 78 -3.82 -11.67 -19.77
CA GLU A 78 -2.80 -12.53 -20.40
C GLU A 78 -2.99 -13.99 -19.96
N PHE A 79 -3.06 -14.22 -18.65
CA PHE A 79 -3.34 -15.55 -18.09
C PHE A 79 -4.65 -16.17 -18.60
N ALA A 80 -5.70 -15.35 -18.74
CA ALA A 80 -7.00 -15.83 -19.22
C ALA A 80 -6.96 -16.21 -20.71
N VAL A 81 -6.20 -15.50 -21.55
CA VAL A 81 -6.01 -15.85 -22.97
C VAL A 81 -5.33 -17.21 -23.07
N ASP A 82 -4.20 -17.41 -22.36
CA ASP A 82 -3.48 -18.68 -22.34
C ASP A 82 -4.40 -19.84 -21.88
N ALA A 83 -5.19 -19.61 -20.84
CA ALA A 83 -6.13 -20.60 -20.31
C ALA A 83 -7.27 -20.93 -21.32
N VAL A 84 -7.70 -19.98 -22.15
CA VAL A 84 -8.66 -20.24 -23.23
C VAL A 84 -8.03 -21.13 -24.29
N ASP A 85 -6.80 -20.85 -24.70
CA ASP A 85 -6.06 -21.65 -25.69
C ASP A 85 -5.84 -23.09 -25.20
N GLU A 86 -5.72 -23.29 -23.90
CA GLU A 86 -5.64 -24.60 -23.24
C GLU A 86 -7.01 -25.27 -22.99
N GLY A 87 -8.13 -24.61 -23.32
CA GLY A 87 -9.49 -25.15 -23.16
C GLY A 87 -10.02 -25.17 -21.72
N VAL A 88 -9.49 -24.31 -20.84
CA VAL A 88 -9.94 -24.20 -19.44
C VAL A 88 -11.33 -23.57 -19.36
N GLY A 89 -12.27 -24.24 -18.67
CA GLY A 89 -13.68 -23.79 -18.60
C GLY A 89 -13.94 -22.50 -17.81
N ASN A 90 -13.00 -22.04 -16.97
CA ASN A 90 -13.09 -20.74 -16.29
C ASN A 90 -11.73 -20.01 -16.34
N PRO A 91 -11.38 -19.42 -17.49
CA PRO A 91 -10.05 -18.86 -17.75
C PRO A 91 -9.72 -17.64 -16.86
N CYS A 92 -10.76 -16.94 -16.36
CA CYS A 92 -10.60 -15.79 -15.49
C CYS A 92 -10.44 -16.14 -13.99
N LYS A 93 -10.53 -17.42 -13.63
CA LYS A 93 -10.42 -17.86 -12.24
C LYS A 93 -8.96 -17.87 -11.80
N VAL A 94 -8.62 -16.90 -10.96
CA VAL A 94 -7.28 -16.75 -10.38
C VAL A 94 -7.39 -16.91 -8.86
N GLY A 95 -6.52 -17.75 -8.28
CA GLY A 95 -6.44 -17.92 -6.83
C GLY A 95 -5.81 -16.70 -6.15
N ALA A 96 -6.16 -16.47 -4.87
CA ALA A 96 -5.68 -15.30 -4.12
C ALA A 96 -4.15 -15.22 -4.04
N LEU A 97 -3.46 -16.35 -3.88
CA LEU A 97 -1.98 -16.39 -3.86
C LEU A 97 -1.40 -15.85 -5.18
N LYS A 98 -1.89 -16.34 -6.32
CA LYS A 98 -1.46 -15.89 -7.64
C LYS A 98 -1.74 -14.40 -7.87
N ALA A 99 -2.90 -13.92 -7.40
CA ALA A 99 -3.23 -12.50 -7.47
C ALA A 99 -2.27 -11.64 -6.62
N ILE A 100 -1.88 -12.10 -5.44
CA ILE A 100 -0.90 -11.42 -4.58
C ILE A 100 0.50 -11.42 -5.22
N GLU A 101 0.92 -12.53 -5.83
CA GLU A 101 2.16 -12.61 -6.62
C GLU A 101 2.18 -11.62 -7.80
N TRP A 102 1.01 -11.19 -8.29
CA TRP A 102 0.92 -10.20 -9.35
C TRP A 102 0.98 -8.76 -8.85
N CYS A 103 0.68 -8.52 -7.57
CA CYS A 103 0.71 -7.22 -6.90
C CYS A 103 2.14 -6.73 -6.63
N GLU A 104 2.96 -6.67 -7.68
CA GLU A 104 4.36 -6.27 -7.63
C GLU A 104 4.51 -4.75 -7.68
N TRP A 105 4.28 -4.10 -6.53
CA TRP A 105 4.42 -2.64 -6.40
C TRP A 105 5.84 -2.13 -6.68
N ARG A 106 6.86 -3.00 -6.56
CA ARG A 106 8.27 -2.65 -6.84
C ARG A 106 8.53 -2.33 -8.32
N GLN A 107 7.62 -2.69 -9.22
CA GLN A 107 7.71 -2.33 -10.64
C GLN A 107 7.18 -0.92 -10.93
N LEU A 108 6.53 -0.27 -9.95
CA LEU A 108 6.08 1.10 -10.12
C LEU A 108 7.29 2.04 -10.20
N PRO A 109 7.37 2.92 -11.22
CA PRO A 109 8.40 3.93 -11.26
C PRO A 109 8.34 4.80 -10.00
N ALA A 110 9.50 5.07 -9.39
CA ALA A 110 9.59 5.98 -8.25
C ALA A 110 8.89 7.32 -8.54
N LYS A 111 8.98 7.79 -9.80
CA LYS A 111 8.30 9.01 -10.22
C LYS A 111 6.78 8.97 -10.12
N SER A 112 6.16 7.81 -10.36
CA SER A 112 4.71 7.65 -10.19
C SER A 112 4.35 7.77 -8.72
N ILE A 113 5.12 7.15 -7.84
CA ILE A 113 4.94 7.24 -6.38
C ILE A 113 5.09 8.70 -5.94
N GLU A 114 6.15 9.39 -6.37
CA GLU A 114 6.37 10.82 -6.10
C GLU A 114 5.17 11.68 -6.49
N ASN A 115 4.66 11.48 -7.71
CA ASN A 115 3.54 12.26 -8.20
C ASN A 115 2.29 12.03 -7.33
N CYS A 116 2.02 10.80 -6.88
CA CYS A 116 0.90 10.51 -5.98
C CYS A 116 1.03 11.25 -4.64
N TRP A 117 2.24 11.35 -4.09
CA TRP A 117 2.51 12.14 -2.88
C TRP A 117 2.37 13.65 -3.10
N LEU A 118 2.78 14.16 -4.25
CA LEU A 118 2.56 15.57 -4.60
C LEU A 118 1.07 15.88 -4.77
N HIS A 119 0.32 14.98 -5.41
CA HIS A 119 -1.12 15.12 -5.59
C HIS A 119 -1.90 15.04 -4.28
N SER A 120 -1.38 14.33 -3.28
CA SER A 120 -2.01 14.27 -1.97
C SER A 120 -1.88 15.56 -1.16
N THR A 121 -1.04 16.50 -1.63
CA THR A 121 -0.73 17.79 -0.98
C THR A 121 -0.12 17.68 0.42
N LEU A 122 0.19 16.47 0.88
CA LEU A 122 0.83 16.23 2.18
C LEU A 122 2.31 16.60 2.19
N VAL A 123 2.92 16.64 1.01
CA VAL A 123 4.35 16.97 0.85
C VAL A 123 4.49 18.01 -0.26
N ALA A 124 5.26 19.06 0.01
CA ALA A 124 5.58 20.06 -0.99
C ALA A 124 6.65 19.53 -1.94
N LYS A 125 6.68 20.08 -3.17
CA LYS A 125 7.68 19.69 -4.18
C LYS A 125 9.13 19.87 -3.72
N THR A 126 9.37 20.81 -2.79
CA THR A 126 10.68 21.07 -2.19
C THR A 126 11.13 19.99 -1.22
N ASP A 127 10.22 19.16 -0.70
CA ASP A 127 10.47 18.23 0.42
C ASP A 127 10.46 16.75 0.00
N MET A 128 10.41 16.48 -1.31
CA MET A 128 10.24 15.14 -1.89
C MET A 128 11.40 14.16 -1.60
N ASN A 129 12.59 14.68 -1.28
CA ASN A 129 13.76 13.85 -0.97
C ASN A 129 13.53 12.96 0.27
N PHE A 130 12.56 13.28 1.14
CA PHE A 130 12.27 12.51 2.35
C PHE A 130 11.57 11.15 2.09
N ILE A 131 10.95 10.95 0.91
CA ILE A 131 10.02 9.84 0.69
C ILE A 131 10.69 8.59 0.06
N LEU A 132 11.78 8.77 -0.68
CA LEU A 132 12.34 7.72 -1.55
C LEU A 132 13.67 7.10 -1.07
N HIS A 133 13.96 7.12 0.23
CA HIS A 133 15.16 6.52 0.82
C HIS A 133 14.90 5.19 1.53
#